data_AF-A0A2R7RWN8-F1
#
_entry.id   AF-A0A2R7RWN8-F1
#
_cell.length_a   1.000
_cell.length_b   1.000
_cell.length_c   1.000
_cell.angle_alpha   90.00
_cell.angle_beta   90.00
_cell.angle_gamma   90.00
#
_symmetry.space_group_name_H-M   'P 1'
#
loop_
_entity.id
_entity.type
_entity.pdbx_description
1 polymer ?
#
loop_
_entity_poly.entity_id
_entity_poly.type
_entity_poly.pdbx_seq_one_letter_code
_entity_poly.pdbx_strand_id
1 'polypeptide(L)'
;MPADWYAFLTQHSADWQAALDGSEVQPVPLPPGPLPDWLRSTQVACSDCSLQDARDIGSNNWAVSGQHTDDGRAIVADDMHLGLRVPGTWFKARLRWRAEGRGVDVTGVSLPGAPLIVAGSNGQVAWGFTNTTSD
;
A
#
# COMPACT_ATOMS: atom_id res chain seq x y z
N MET A 1 -16.58 -18.18 5.29
CA MET A 1 -16.51 -17.92 3.83
C MET A 1 -15.83 -19.11 3.17
N PRO A 2 -16.35 -19.64 2.05
CA PRO A 2 -15.69 -20.69 1.26
C PRO A 2 -14.28 -20.28 0.81
N ALA A 3 -13.38 -21.25 0.63
CA ALA A 3 -11.96 -20.99 0.37
C ALA A 3 -11.70 -20.32 -0.99
N ASP A 4 -12.47 -20.67 -2.02
CA ASP A 4 -12.44 -20.06 -3.35
C ASP A 4 -12.89 -18.59 -3.32
N TRP A 5 -13.94 -18.28 -2.57
CA TRP A 5 -14.40 -16.91 -2.34
C TRP A 5 -13.41 -16.07 -1.52
N TYR A 6 -12.78 -16.66 -0.49
CA TYR A 6 -11.71 -15.99 0.25
C TYR A 6 -10.56 -15.65 -0.70
N ALA A 7 -10.05 -16.63 -1.45
CA ALA A 7 -8.97 -16.43 -2.40
C ALA A 7 -9.29 -15.37 -3.45
N PHE A 8 -10.52 -15.36 -3.99
CA PHE A 8 -10.97 -14.36 -4.95
C PHE A 8 -11.03 -12.94 -4.36
N LEU A 9 -11.58 -12.78 -3.15
CA LEU A 9 -11.77 -11.46 -2.53
C LEU A 9 -10.50 -10.86 -1.95
N THR A 10 -9.54 -11.68 -1.56
CA THR A 10 -8.24 -11.24 -1.03
C THR A 10 -7.13 -11.27 -2.07
N GLN A 11 -7.44 -11.58 -3.34
CA GLN A 11 -6.43 -11.59 -4.39
C GLN A 11 -5.85 -10.19 -4.60
N HIS A 12 -4.56 -10.14 -4.93
CA HIS A 12 -3.98 -8.93 -5.47
C HIS A 12 -4.40 -8.72 -6.92
N SER A 13 -4.60 -7.48 -7.34
CA SER A 13 -4.98 -7.17 -8.72
C SER A 13 -3.81 -7.42 -9.67
N ALA A 14 -4.00 -8.34 -10.62
CA ALA A 14 -3.03 -8.60 -11.69
C ALA A 14 -2.77 -7.38 -12.59
N ASP A 15 -3.75 -6.49 -12.74
CA ASP A 15 -3.66 -5.33 -13.64
C ASP A 15 -2.96 -4.11 -13.02
N TRP A 16 -3.04 -3.98 -11.69
CA TRP A 16 -2.62 -2.77 -10.96
C TRP A 16 -1.48 -3.02 -9.98
N GLN A 17 -0.75 -4.12 -10.15
CA GLN A 17 0.46 -4.40 -9.38
C GLN A 17 1.69 -3.71 -9.99
N ALA A 18 2.57 -3.27 -9.10
CA ALA A 18 3.90 -2.77 -9.43
C ALA A 18 4.93 -3.50 -8.55
N ALA A 19 5.03 -4.82 -8.72
CA ALA A 19 5.97 -5.62 -7.95
C ALA A 19 7.42 -5.17 -8.22
N LEU A 20 8.18 -4.98 -7.15
CA LEU A 20 9.56 -4.46 -7.22
C LEU A 20 10.51 -5.44 -7.93
N ASP A 21 10.25 -6.74 -7.76
CA ASP A 21 11.02 -7.86 -8.30
C ASP A 21 10.48 -8.37 -9.65
N GLY A 22 9.45 -7.72 -10.20
CA GLY A 22 8.80 -8.13 -11.44
C GLY A 22 7.95 -9.40 -11.29
N SER A 23 7.62 -9.82 -10.07
CA SER A 23 6.68 -10.91 -9.86
C SER A 23 5.29 -10.56 -10.41
N GLU A 24 4.68 -11.54 -11.07
CA GLU A 24 3.31 -11.48 -11.58
C GLU A 24 2.43 -12.44 -10.76
N VAL A 25 1.18 -12.05 -10.50
CA VAL A 25 0.20 -12.97 -9.92
C VAL A 25 -0.76 -13.42 -11.00
N GLN A 26 -1.14 -14.69 -10.92
CA GLN A 26 -2.23 -15.21 -11.74
C GLN A 26 -3.57 -14.75 -11.14
N PRO A 27 -4.45 -14.10 -11.91
CA PRO A 27 -5.77 -13.72 -11.43
C PRO A 27 -6.53 -14.95 -10.93
N VAL A 28 -7.11 -14.85 -9.74
CA VAL A 28 -8.07 -15.85 -9.25
C VAL A 28 -9.40 -15.56 -9.95
N PRO A 29 -9.94 -16.50 -10.76
CA PRO A 29 -11.20 -16.27 -11.44
C PRO A 29 -12.34 -16.12 -10.42
N LEU A 30 -13.38 -15.39 -10.83
CA LEU A 30 -14.61 -15.31 -10.05
C LEU A 30 -15.14 -16.74 -9.79
N PRO A 31 -15.38 -17.14 -8.53
CA PRO A 31 -15.91 -18.46 -8.24
C PRO A 31 -17.25 -18.68 -8.96
N PRO A 32 -17.49 -19.88 -9.51
CA PRO A 32 -18.71 -20.17 -10.24
C PRO A 32 -19.94 -20.13 -9.32
N GLY A 33 -21.06 -19.67 -9.87
CA GLY A 33 -22.35 -19.63 -9.17
C GLY A 33 -22.81 -18.21 -8.83
N PRO A 34 -23.96 -18.08 -8.16
CA PRO A 34 -24.47 -16.77 -7.75
C PRO A 34 -23.56 -16.16 -6.69
N LEU A 35 -23.49 -14.82 -6.67
CA LEU A 35 -22.85 -14.07 -5.60
C LEU A 35 -23.41 -14.57 -4.24
N PRO A 36 -22.58 -15.01 -3.28
CA PRO A 36 -23.09 -15.56 -2.04
C PRO A 36 -23.99 -14.60 -1.29
N ASP A 37 -24.99 -15.14 -0.62
CA ASP A 37 -25.99 -14.32 0.08
C ASP A 37 -25.36 -13.41 1.12
N TRP A 38 -24.24 -13.81 1.75
CA TRP A 38 -23.50 -12.96 2.69
C TRP A 38 -22.79 -11.76 2.05
N LEU A 39 -22.44 -11.79 0.76
CA LEU A 39 -21.98 -10.60 0.03
C LEU A 39 -23.15 -9.68 -0.31
N ARG A 40 -24.30 -10.25 -0.66
CA ARG A 40 -25.54 -9.51 -0.99
C ARG A 40 -26.22 -8.91 0.24
N SER A 41 -26.15 -9.63 1.35
CA SER A 41 -26.67 -9.26 2.66
C SER A 41 -25.62 -8.51 3.47
N THR A 42 -24.51 -8.09 2.86
CA THR A 42 -23.72 -7.01 3.41
C THR A 42 -24.67 -5.83 3.45
N GLN A 43 -25.39 -5.68 4.57
CA GLN A 43 -25.77 -4.36 5.00
C GLN A 43 -24.47 -3.58 4.87
N VAL A 44 -24.42 -2.60 3.96
CA VAL A 44 -23.44 -1.54 4.05
C VAL A 44 -23.40 -1.25 5.53
N ALA A 45 -22.26 -1.48 6.19
CA ALA A 45 -22.21 -1.75 7.65
C ALA A 45 -22.76 -0.59 8.51
N CYS A 46 -23.29 0.44 7.86
CA CYS A 46 -23.95 1.59 8.40
C CYS A 46 -24.72 2.33 7.30
N SER A 47 -25.95 2.74 7.60
CA SER A 47 -26.66 3.81 6.89
C SER A 47 -26.31 5.21 7.44
N ASP A 48 -25.53 5.28 8.53
CA ASP A 48 -25.13 6.51 9.26
C ASP A 48 -23.68 6.45 9.78
N CYS A 49 -22.79 5.72 9.10
CA CYS A 49 -21.38 5.75 9.49
C CYS A 49 -20.74 6.98 8.86
N SER A 50 -20.71 8.06 9.63
CA SER A 50 -19.40 8.67 9.79
C SER A 50 -18.47 7.55 10.24
N LEU A 51 -17.58 7.08 9.37
CA LEU A 51 -16.41 6.34 9.82
C LEU A 51 -15.66 7.31 10.74
N GLN A 52 -16.01 7.32 12.02
CA GLN A 52 -15.08 7.77 13.04
C GLN A 52 -14.04 6.67 13.07
N ASP A 53 -13.04 6.81 12.19
CA ASP A 53 -11.80 6.07 12.28
C ASP A 53 -11.41 6.09 13.75
N ALA A 54 -11.50 4.93 14.38
CA ALA A 54 -11.72 4.84 15.79
C ALA A 54 -10.48 5.33 16.54
N ARG A 55 -10.50 6.58 17.03
CA ARG A 55 -9.68 7.15 18.11
C ARG A 55 -8.14 7.06 18.03
N ASP A 56 -7.55 6.31 17.11
CA ASP A 56 -6.10 6.21 16.92
C ASP A 56 -5.72 6.89 15.61
N ILE A 57 -5.75 8.22 15.61
CA ILE A 57 -5.01 8.99 14.61
C ILE A 57 -3.54 8.76 14.94
N GLY A 58 -2.84 8.02 14.08
CA GLY A 58 -1.46 7.66 14.31
C GLY A 58 -0.74 7.27 13.04
N SER A 59 0.55 7.06 13.17
CA SER A 59 1.38 6.44 12.15
C SER A 59 2.59 5.86 12.89
N ASN A 60 3.15 4.78 12.38
CA ASN A 60 4.37 4.20 12.92
C ASN A 60 5.52 4.43 11.96
N ASN A 61 6.70 4.80 12.47
CA ASN A 61 7.95 4.65 11.74
C ASN A 61 9.01 3.99 12.63
N TRP A 62 9.87 3.21 12.00
CA TRP A 62 11.01 2.58 12.63
C TRP A 62 12.20 2.66 11.69
N ALA A 63 13.37 2.97 12.25
CA ALA A 63 14.65 2.89 11.56
C ALA A 63 15.61 2.01 12.36
N VAL A 64 16.15 0.97 11.72
CA VAL A 64 17.12 0.06 12.30
C VAL A 64 18.45 0.24 11.57
N SER A 65 19.49 0.55 12.33
CA SER A 65 20.86 0.63 11.81
C SER A 65 21.31 -0.73 11.29
N GLY A 66 22.12 -0.74 10.23
CA GLY A 66 22.74 -1.96 9.70
C GLY A 66 23.63 -2.69 10.71
N GLN A 67 24.05 -2.04 11.80
CA GLN A 67 24.75 -2.69 12.91
C GLN A 67 23.89 -3.72 13.67
N HIS A 68 22.56 -3.67 13.47
CA HIS A 68 21.59 -4.55 14.12
C HIS A 68 20.91 -5.52 13.13
N THR A 69 21.44 -5.68 11.92
CA THR A 69 20.91 -6.59 10.89
C THR A 69 21.97 -7.56 10.41
N ASP A 70 21.58 -8.79 10.07
CA ASP A 70 22.51 -9.86 9.69
C ASP A 70 23.27 -9.57 8.39
N ASP A 71 22.68 -8.78 7.49
CA ASP A 71 23.24 -8.43 6.18
C ASP A 71 23.90 -7.04 6.14
N GLY A 72 23.96 -6.35 7.28
CA GLY A 72 24.57 -5.03 7.41
C GLY A 72 23.76 -3.88 6.79
N ARG A 73 22.55 -4.12 6.25
CA ARG A 73 21.71 -3.09 5.63
C ARG A 73 20.80 -2.43 6.64
N ALA A 74 20.62 -1.11 6.53
CA ALA A 74 19.63 -0.40 7.32
C ALA A 74 18.19 -0.77 6.88
N ILE A 75 17.26 -0.82 7.83
CA ILE A 75 15.84 -1.08 7.58
C ILE A 75 15.04 0.17 7.95
N VAL A 76 14.13 0.58 7.07
CA VAL A 76 13.12 1.59 7.34
C VAL A 76 11.76 0.94 7.20
N ALA A 77 10.91 1.04 8.21
CA ALA A 77 9.52 0.62 8.18
C ALA A 77 8.63 1.83 8.41
N ASP A 78 7.66 2.05 7.52
CA ASP A 78 6.74 3.20 7.54
C ASP A 78 5.31 2.71 7.34
N ASP A 79 4.43 3.07 8.27
CA ASP A 79 3.05 2.58 8.36
C ASP A 79 2.11 3.74 8.71
N MET A 80 1.66 4.44 7.66
CA MET A 80 0.79 5.62 7.76
C MET A 80 -0.68 5.22 7.88
N HIS A 81 -1.34 5.60 8.97
CA HIS A 81 -2.78 5.34 9.15
C HIS A 81 -3.59 6.54 8.70
N LEU A 82 -4.38 6.38 7.63
CA LEU A 82 -5.33 7.39 7.15
C LEU A 82 -6.66 6.72 6.80
N GLY A 83 -7.73 7.52 6.88
CA GLY A 83 -9.07 7.10 6.50
C GLY A 83 -9.14 6.48 5.11
N LEU A 84 -9.78 5.32 5.04
CA LEU A 84 -10.05 4.63 3.78
C LEU A 84 -11.04 5.44 2.93
N ARG A 85 -10.70 5.69 1.67
CA ARG A 85 -11.53 6.42 0.71
C ARG A 85 -11.32 5.92 -0.72
N VAL A 86 -12.24 6.28 -1.61
CA VAL A 86 -12.15 6.00 -3.06
C VAL A 86 -12.22 7.33 -3.82
N PRO A 87 -11.18 7.69 -4.62
CA PRO A 87 -9.89 6.99 -4.73
C PRO A 87 -9.11 7.00 -3.41
N GLY A 88 -8.24 5.99 -3.22
CA GLY A 88 -7.37 5.89 -2.04
C GLY A 88 -6.44 7.10 -1.89
N THR A 89 -5.91 7.35 -0.70
CA THR A 89 -4.96 8.47 -0.53
C THR A 89 -3.62 8.17 -1.19
N TRP A 90 -3.07 6.98 -0.94
CA TRP A 90 -1.75 6.58 -1.41
C TRP A 90 -1.84 5.74 -2.68
N PHE A 91 -1.05 6.12 -3.68
CA PHE A 91 -0.89 5.40 -4.95
C PHE A 91 0.51 4.87 -5.05
N LYS A 92 0.66 3.55 -5.25
CA LYS A 92 1.96 2.95 -5.52
C LYS A 92 2.44 3.42 -6.89
N ALA A 93 3.66 3.93 -6.96
CA ALA A 93 4.26 4.42 -8.19
C ALA A 93 5.76 4.13 -8.22
N ARG A 94 6.28 3.94 -9.43
CA ARG A 94 7.72 3.82 -9.72
C ARG A 94 8.09 4.76 -10.85
N LEU A 95 9.03 5.65 -10.58
CA LEU A 95 9.54 6.63 -11.53
C LEU A 95 10.92 6.16 -12.00
N ARG A 96 11.07 5.98 -13.32
CA ARG A 96 12.35 5.61 -13.94
C ARG A 96 12.70 6.61 -15.02
N TRP A 97 13.86 7.23 -14.92
CA TRP A 97 14.35 8.19 -15.90
C TRP A 97 15.87 8.17 -15.98
N ARG A 98 16.44 8.97 -16.89
CA ARG A 98 17.87 9.20 -16.98
C ARG A 98 18.18 10.64 -16.59
N ALA A 99 19.17 10.83 -15.72
CA ALA A 99 19.72 12.12 -15.34
C ALA A 99 21.24 12.04 -15.36
N GLU A 100 21.91 13.00 -15.99
CA GLU A 100 23.39 13.06 -16.05
C GLU A 100 24.06 11.75 -16.53
N GLY A 101 23.44 11.07 -17.50
CA GLY A 101 23.92 9.79 -18.02
C GLY A 101 23.68 8.57 -17.10
N ARG A 102 23.14 8.76 -15.90
CA ARG A 102 22.80 7.69 -14.95
C ARG A 102 21.31 7.36 -14.98
N GLY A 103 20.97 6.09 -14.79
CA GLY A 103 19.59 5.67 -14.56
C GLY A 103 19.17 6.02 -13.14
N VAL A 104 18.00 6.63 -12.98
CA VAL A 104 17.37 6.89 -11.69
C VAL A 104 16.12 6.03 -11.60
N ASP A 105 15.94 5.40 -10.45
CA ASP A 105 14.82 4.53 -10.14
C ASP A 105 14.32 4.85 -8.74
N VAL A 106 13.07 5.29 -8.63
CA VAL A 106 12.45 5.62 -7.35
C VAL A 106 11.13 4.90 -7.26
N THR A 107 10.90 4.16 -6.19
CA THR A 107 9.64 3.46 -5.95
C THR A 107 9.09 3.78 -4.57
N GLY A 108 7.77 3.88 -4.47
CA GLY A 108 7.09 4.06 -3.19
C GLY A 108 5.63 4.39 -3.38
N VAL A 109 5.10 5.25 -2.52
CA VAL A 109 3.74 5.78 -2.60
C VAL A 109 3.73 7.29 -2.88
N SER A 110 2.75 7.72 -3.67
CA SER A 110 2.50 9.11 -4.04
C SER A 110 1.05 9.49 -3.79
N LEU A 111 0.75 10.78 -3.93
CA LEU A 111 -0.60 11.32 -3.93
C LEU A 111 -1.09 11.49 -5.39
N PRO A 112 -2.38 11.34 -5.67
CA PRO A 112 -2.95 11.68 -6.97
C PRO A 112 -2.54 13.08 -7.43
N GLY A 113 -1.96 13.17 -8.64
CA GLY A 113 -1.54 14.44 -9.22
C GLY A 113 -0.25 15.03 -8.66
N ALA A 114 0.36 14.44 -7.62
CA ALA A 114 1.65 14.88 -7.13
C ALA A 114 2.79 14.33 -8.01
N PRO A 115 3.83 15.14 -8.33
CA PRO A 115 4.94 14.69 -9.18
C PRO A 115 6.05 13.94 -8.42
N LEU A 116 5.82 13.54 -7.16
CA LEU A 116 6.86 13.05 -6.24
C LEU A 116 6.44 11.77 -5.52
N ILE A 117 7.42 10.93 -5.18
CA ILE A 117 7.25 9.80 -4.25
C ILE A 117 7.40 10.33 -2.82
N VAL A 118 6.33 10.24 -2.03
CA VAL A 118 6.24 10.84 -0.69
C VAL A 118 6.94 9.97 0.35
N ALA A 119 6.73 8.66 0.31
CA ALA A 119 7.43 7.66 1.12
C ALA A 119 7.89 6.53 0.19
N GLY A 120 9.12 6.06 0.32
CA GLY A 120 9.70 5.10 -0.62
C GLY A 120 11.21 4.94 -0.53
N SER A 121 11.82 4.51 -1.63
CA SER A 121 13.25 4.32 -1.76
C SER A 121 13.73 4.53 -3.20
N ASN A 122 15.00 4.88 -3.35
CA ASN A 122 15.71 4.92 -4.64
C ASN A 122 16.78 3.81 -4.78
N GLY A 123 16.74 2.80 -3.91
CA GLY A 123 17.73 1.72 -3.85
C GLY A 123 19.04 2.08 -3.13
N GLN A 124 19.27 3.35 -2.80
CA GLN A 124 20.42 3.80 -2.01
C GLN A 124 20.00 4.33 -0.63
N VAL A 125 18.83 4.98 -0.56
CA VAL A 125 18.22 5.51 0.66
C VAL A 125 16.73 5.14 0.66
N ALA A 126 16.17 4.94 1.85
CA ALA A 126 14.73 4.79 2.07
C ALA A 126 14.24 5.89 3.03
N TRP A 127 12.99 6.33 2.86
CA TRP A 127 12.36 7.36 3.68
C TRP A 127 10.87 7.09 3.83
N GLY A 128 10.33 7.59 4.93
CA GLY A 128 8.92 7.54 5.28
C GLY A 128 8.59 8.72 6.20
N PHE A 129 7.33 8.86 6.57
CA PHE A 129 6.94 9.92 7.49
C PHE A 129 5.74 9.53 8.34
N THR A 130 5.72 10.08 9.55
CA THR A 130 4.58 10.02 10.46
C THR A 130 4.10 11.44 10.72
N ASN A 131 2.79 11.64 10.88
CA ASN A 131 2.28 12.94 11.31
C ASN A 131 2.68 13.18 12.78
N THR A 132 3.39 14.28 13.05
CA THR A 132 3.81 14.67 14.41
C THR A 132 2.67 15.26 15.24
N THR A 133 1.55 15.65 14.62
CA THR A 133 0.42 16.37 15.24
C THR A 133 0.84 17.65 15.99
N SER A 134 2.01 18.20 15.65
CA SER A 134 2.54 19.44 16.25
C SER A 134 1.80 20.68 15.75
N ASP A 135 1.74 21.71 16.58
CA ASP A 135 1.02 22.98 16.37
C ASP A 135 1.76 23.99 15.46
#